data_AF-A0A3C0TAF6-F1
#
_entry.id   AF-A0A3C0TAF6-F1
#
_cell.length_a   1.000
_cell.length_b   1.000
_cell.length_c   1.000
_cell.angle_alpha   90.00
_cell.angle_beta   90.00
_cell.angle_gamma   90.00
#
_symmetry.space_group_name_H-M   'P 1'
#
loop_
_entity.id
_entity.type
_entity.pdbx_description
1 polymer ?
#
loop_
_entity_poly.entity_id
_entity_poly.type
_entity_poly.pdbx_seq_one_letter_code
_entity_poly.pdbx_strand_id
1 'polypeptide(L)' 'MDYFTNLDTTVETALEEDIGSGDITAALIDETSESSATIITRDNAVICGRPWVDKT' A
#
# COMPACT_ATOMS: atom_id res chain seq x y z
N MET A 1 16.12 -18.11 6.46
CA MET A 1 15.55 -17.53 5.24
C MET A 1 15.25 -16.09 5.57
N ASP A 2 15.91 -15.14 4.90
CA ASP A 2 15.60 -13.73 5.07
C ASP A 2 14.44 -13.39 4.12
N TYR A 3 13.29 -13.07 4.70
CA TYR A 3 12.08 -12.77 3.94
C TYR A 3 12.00 -11.30 3.53
N PHE A 4 12.97 -10.47 3.93
CA PHE A 4 12.95 -9.02 3.73
C PHE A 4 13.96 -8.52 2.70
N THR A 5 14.81 -9.40 2.16
CA THR A 5 15.86 -9.04 1.20
C THR A 5 15.36 -8.20 0.02
N ASN A 6 14.14 -8.48 -0.46
CA ASN A 6 13.55 -7.79 -1.62
C ASN A 6 12.36 -6.90 -1.26
N LEU A 7 12.15 -6.60 0.04
CA LEU A 7 10.96 -5.89 0.49
C LEU A 7 10.79 -4.56 -0.25
N ASP A 8 11.83 -3.74 -0.30
CA ASP A 8 11.79 -2.42 -0.94
C ASP A 8 11.42 -2.53 -2.42
N THR A 9 12.14 -3.37 -3.16
CA THR A 9 11.89 -3.57 -4.61
C THR A 9 10.49 -4.09 -4.89
N THR A 10 9.95 -4.98 -4.03
CA THR A 10 8.57 -5.47 -4.22
C THR A 10 7.52 -4.39 -4.00
N VAL A 11 7.75 -3.46 -3.07
CA VAL A 11 6.84 -2.32 -2.85
C VAL A 11 6.95 -1.33 -4.00
N GLU A 12 8.17 -0.99 -4.42
CA GLU A 12 8.42 -0.07 -5.55
C GLU A 12 7.78 -0.58 -6.84
N THR A 13 7.99 -1.86 -7.18
CA THR A 13 7.43 -2.45 -8.41
C THR A 13 5.90 -2.43 -8.40
N ALA A 14 5.27 -2.70 -7.25
CA ALA A 14 3.82 -2.67 -7.13
C ALA A 14 3.26 -1.23 -7.25
N LEU A 15 3.96 -0.24 -6.69
CA LEU A 15 3.55 1.17 -6.82
C LEU A 15 3.72 1.69 -8.26
N GLU A 16 4.80 1.30 -8.94
CA GLU A 16 5.01 1.67 -10.35
C GLU A 16 3.93 1.10 -11.26
N GLU A 17 3.50 -0.14 -11.03
CA GLU A 17 2.40 -0.78 -11.78
C GLU A 17 1.07 -0.03 -11.60
N ASP A 18 0.71 0.32 -10.37
CA ASP A 18 -0.61 0.85 -10.03
C ASP A 18 -0.72 2.36 -10.28
N ILE A 19 0.30 3.13 -9.92
CA ILE A 19 0.27 4.60 -9.99
C ILE A 19 0.66 5.12 -11.37
N GLY A 20 1.72 4.56 -11.98
CA GLY A 20 2.28 5.10 -13.22
C GLY A 20 2.53 6.61 -13.17
N SER A 21 1.75 7.39 -13.94
CA SER A 21 1.83 8.86 -13.97
C SER A 21 1.00 9.59 -12.89
N GLY A 22 0.24 8.87 -12.06
CA GLY A 22 -0.58 9.40 -10.97
C GLY A 22 -2.02 8.87 -10.94
N ASP A 23 -2.70 9.03 -9.79
CA ASP A 23 -4.13 8.73 -9.61
C ASP A 23 -5.00 9.97 -9.92
N ILE A 24 -5.60 9.99 -11.11
CA ILE A 24 -6.46 11.10 -11.56
C ILE A 24 -7.79 11.19 -10.82
N THR A 25 -8.24 10.09 -10.18
CA THR A 25 -9.50 10.07 -9.43
C THR A 25 -9.31 10.70 -8.06
N ALA A 26 -8.16 10.44 -7.44
CA ALA A 26 -7.75 11.11 -6.20
C ALA A 26 -7.67 12.64 -6.36
N ALA A 27 -7.36 13.14 -7.57
CA ALA A 27 -7.31 14.57 -7.87
C ALA A 27 -8.68 15.30 -7.78
N LEU A 28 -9.78 14.57 -7.59
CA LEU A 28 -11.11 15.15 -7.33
C LEU A 28 -11.31 15.57 -5.86
N ILE A 29 -10.41 15.14 -4.96
CA ILE A 29 -10.45 15.43 -3.54
C ILE A 29 -9.49 16.60 -3.25
N ASP A 30 -9.82 17.43 -2.24
CA ASP A 30 -8.94 18.50 -1.77
C ASP A 30 -7.59 17.96 -1.27
N GLU A 31 -6.48 18.56 -1.71
CA GLU A 31 -5.11 18.16 -1.35
C GLU A 31 -4.81 18.21 0.16
N THR A 32 -5.59 19.00 0.91
CA THR A 32 -5.46 19.17 2.36
C THR A 32 -6.41 18.27 3.15
N SER A 33 -7.16 17.38 2.47
CA SER A 33 -8.09 16.47 3.12
C SER A 33 -7.36 15.40 3.92
N GLU A 34 -7.67 15.30 5.22
CA GLU A 34 -7.25 14.19 6.07
C GLU A 34 -8.37 13.17 6.22
N SER A 35 -8.02 11.88 6.22
CA SER A 35 -8.97 10.78 6.35
C SER A 35 -8.42 9.67 7.25
N SER A 36 -9.33 8.95 7.91
CA SER A 36 -9.02 7.76 8.69
C SER A 36 -9.81 6.57 8.16
N ALA A 37 -9.15 5.42 8.05
CA ALA A 37 -9.72 4.19 7.55
C ALA A 37 -9.31 3.00 8.43
N THR A 38 -10.01 1.88 8.30
CA THR A 38 -9.71 0.64 9.02
C THR A 38 -9.68 -0.53 8.06
N ILE A 39 -8.62 -1.33 8.11
CA ILE A 39 -8.47 -2.54 7.30
C ILE A 39 -9.16 -3.70 8.02
N ILE A 40 -10.02 -4.42 7.29
CA ILE A 40 -10.76 -5.59 7.80
C ILE A 40 -10.54 -6.79 6.88
N THR A 41 -10.58 -8.01 7.45
CA THR A 41 -10.75 -9.23 6.67
C THR A 41 -12.24 -9.56 6.53
N ARG A 42 -12.65 -10.08 5.37
CA ARG A 42 -14.03 -10.54 5.14
C ARG A 42 -14.23 -12.04 5.37
N ASP A 43 -13.12 -12.76 5.59
CA ASP A 43 -13.08 -14.20 5.85
C ASP A 43 -12.09 -14.52 6.99
N ASN A 44 -12.12 -15.77 7.48
CA ASN A 44 -11.13 -16.25 8.44
C ASN A 44 -9.74 -16.24 7.82
N ALA A 45 -8.79 -15.52 8.44
CA ALA A 45 -7.45 -15.32 7.89
C ALA A 45 -6.36 -15.35 8.97
N VAL A 46 -5.16 -15.74 8.57
CA VAL A 46 -3.92 -15.46 9.31
C VAL A 46 -3.28 -14.24 8.67
N ILE A 47 -3.06 -13.18 9.45
CA ILE A 47 -2.51 -11.93 8.94
C ILE A 47 -0.98 -11.96 8.99
N CYS A 48 -0.34 -11.58 7.89
CA CYS A 48 1.11 -11.38 7.78
C CYS A 48 1.40 -10.19 6.84
N GLY A 49 2.67 -9.76 6.76
CA GLY A 49 3.08 -8.75 5.79
C GLY A 49 3.13 -7.29 6.27
N ARG A 50 2.97 -7.03 7.58
CA ARG A 50 3.08 -5.66 8.14
C ARG A 50 4.29 -4.86 7.62
N PRO A 51 5.51 -5.43 7.48
CA PRO A 51 6.65 -4.67 6.96
C PRO A 51 6.47 -4.10 5.55
N TRP A 52 5.66 -4.72 4.69
CA TRP A 52 5.33 -4.17 3.36
C TRP A 52 4.37 -2.99 3.45
N VAL A 53 3.48 -2.99 4.45
CA VAL A 53 2.52 -1.89 4.70
C VAL A 53 3.22 -0.68 5.33
N ASP A 54 4.16 -0.92 6.24
CA ASP A 54 4.88 0.14 6.97
C ASP A 54 5.99 0.80 6.11
N LYS A 55 6.31 0.25 4.94
CA LYS A 55 7.36 0.77 4.05
C LYS A 55 6.92 2.11 3.46
N THR A 56 7.70 3.14 3.75
CA THR A 56 7.59 4.50 3.18
C THR A 56 8.61 4.74 2.07
#